data_AF-A0A2M9EGQ6-F1
#
_entry.id   AF-A0A2M9EGQ6-F1
#
_cell.length_a   1.000
_cell.length_b   1.000
_cell.length_c   1.000
_cell.angle_alpha   90.00
_cell.angle_beta   90.00
_cell.angle_gamma   90.00
#
_symmetry.space_group_name_H-M   'P 1'
#
loop_
_entity.id
_entity.type
_entity.pdbx_description
1 polymer ?
#
loop_
_entity_poly.entity_id
_entity_poly.type
_entity_poly.pdbx_seq_one_letter_code
_entity_poly.pdbx_strand_id
1 'polypeptide(L)'
;MQIHSNSFAHGQPIPAEFALGAPDGFGGNRSPHLTWTDVPEGARSFALLCIDTDAPTDAALVASGQDIPVAHPRGDFVHWVVIDLPADAREVPAGASSDGVNKGGKAAAPLLGSARQGLNDYTGWFAEDEGGMRGDYFGYDGPYPPPQDLRTHRYFFRLFALDVEKLDLPERFTAAEVFNAMHGHVLAEASTWGSYSLHP
;
A
#
# COMPACT_ATOMS: atom_id res chain seq x y z
N MET A 1 18.72 -7.08 5.87
CA MET A 1 17.68 -6.04 5.94
C MET A 1 16.45 -6.59 6.63
N GLN A 2 15.84 -5.79 7.49
CA GLN A 2 14.61 -6.12 8.22
C GLN A 2 13.69 -4.90 8.22
N ILE A 3 12.37 -5.09 8.23
CA ILE A 3 11.37 -4.02 8.34
C ILE A 3 10.35 -4.36 9.44
N HIS A 4 10.00 -3.37 10.25
CA HIS A 4 8.99 -3.50 11.30
C HIS A 4 8.14 -2.23 11.45
N SER A 5 7.07 -2.34 12.22
CA SER A 5 6.12 -1.25 12.49
C SER A 5 5.86 -1.14 13.99
N ASN A 6 5.67 0.10 14.47
CA ASN A 6 5.11 0.38 15.79
C ASN A 6 3.59 0.57 15.73
N SER A 7 3.01 0.63 14.54
CA SER A 7 1.56 0.75 14.29
C SER A 7 0.84 -0.61 14.36
N PHE A 8 1.54 -1.70 14.03
CA PHE A 8 1.06 -3.07 14.17
C PHE A 8 2.25 -4.02 14.28
N ALA A 9 2.07 -5.15 14.97
CA ALA A 9 3.07 -6.21 15.00
C ALA A 9 2.94 -7.13 13.78
N HIS A 10 4.04 -7.77 13.35
CA HIS A 10 4.03 -8.70 12.23
C HIS A 10 2.95 -9.78 12.37
N GLY A 11 2.13 -9.91 11.33
CA GLY A 11 1.02 -10.85 11.24
C GLY A 11 -0.19 -10.54 12.12
N GLN A 12 -0.15 -9.46 12.90
CA GLN A 12 -1.27 -9.05 13.74
C GLN A 12 -2.26 -8.15 13.00
N PRO A 13 -3.48 -7.98 13.54
CA PRO A 13 -4.46 -7.06 12.96
C PRO A 13 -3.92 -5.63 12.86
N ILE A 14 -4.18 -4.99 11.72
CA ILE A 14 -3.95 -3.56 11.50
C ILE A 14 -5.08 -2.79 12.18
N PRO A 15 -4.79 -1.84 13.09
CA PRO A 15 -5.83 -1.01 13.68
C PRO A 15 -6.60 -0.18 12.64
N ALA A 16 -7.90 0.02 12.85
CA ALA A 16 -8.78 0.76 11.93
C ALA A 16 -8.34 2.23 11.68
N GLU A 17 -7.51 2.80 12.56
CA GLU A 17 -6.88 4.11 12.31
C GLU A 17 -6.01 4.12 11.04
N PHE A 18 -5.43 2.97 10.68
CA PHE A 18 -4.62 2.82 9.47
C PHE A 18 -5.40 2.25 8.29
N ALA A 19 -6.69 1.90 8.47
CA ALA A 19 -7.54 1.38 7.41
C ALA A 19 -8.28 2.51 6.68
N LEU A 20 -8.51 2.36 5.37
CA LEU A 20 -9.41 3.24 4.64
C LEU A 20 -10.86 2.97 5.06
N GLY A 21 -11.23 1.71 5.28
CA GLY A 21 -12.57 1.31 5.72
C GLY A 21 -12.62 0.79 7.15
N ALA A 22 -13.75 1.00 7.81
CA ALA A 22 -14.12 0.45 9.11
C ALA A 22 -15.57 -0.06 9.05
N PRO A 23 -16.05 -0.86 10.01
CA PRO A 23 -17.40 -1.43 9.96
C PRO A 23 -18.53 -0.39 9.73
N ASP A 24 -18.37 0.81 10.29
CA ASP A 24 -19.36 1.89 10.19
C ASP A 24 -19.03 2.94 9.10
N GLY A 25 -18.14 2.63 8.16
CA GLY A 25 -17.81 3.49 7.02
C GLY A 25 -16.32 3.65 6.79
N PHE A 26 -15.82 4.89 6.82
CA PHE A 26 -14.39 5.16 6.65
C PHE A 26 -13.61 5.00 7.96
N GLY A 27 -12.43 4.42 7.87
CA GLY A 27 -11.43 4.40 8.95
C GLY A 27 -10.59 5.68 8.98
N GLY A 28 -9.46 5.63 9.68
CA GLY A 28 -8.57 6.79 9.79
C GLY A 28 -7.72 7.05 8.54
N ASN A 29 -7.54 6.03 7.69
CA ASN A 29 -6.71 6.06 6.48
C ASN A 29 -5.32 6.68 6.70
N ARG A 30 -4.78 6.47 7.90
CA ARG A 30 -3.47 6.93 8.28
C ARG A 30 -2.42 5.93 7.77
N SER A 31 -1.33 6.37 7.16
CA SER A 31 -0.27 5.44 6.78
C SER A 31 0.42 4.89 8.05
N PRO A 32 0.71 3.59 8.16
CA PRO A 32 1.37 3.05 9.35
C PRO A 32 2.83 3.49 9.42
N HIS A 33 3.38 3.52 10.63
CA HIS A 33 4.81 3.69 10.85
C HIS A 33 5.55 2.49 10.26
N LEU A 34 6.67 2.73 9.61
CA LEU A 34 7.58 1.67 9.16
C LEU A 34 9.01 2.09 9.43
N THR A 35 9.84 1.15 9.85
CA THR A 35 11.27 1.38 10.04
C THR A 35 12.06 0.14 9.67
N TRP A 36 13.32 0.32 9.28
CA TRP A 36 14.15 -0.77 8.79
C TRP A 36 15.61 -0.65 9.22
N THR A 37 16.25 -1.82 9.33
CA THR A 37 17.64 -1.99 9.75
C THR A 37 18.37 -2.94 8.80
N ASP A 38 19.68 -3.10 9.03
CA ASP A 38 20.53 -4.05 8.29
C ASP A 38 20.49 -3.82 6.77
N VAL A 39 20.52 -2.54 6.38
CA VAL A 39 20.55 -2.09 4.98
C VAL A 39 21.84 -2.61 4.32
N PRO A 40 21.75 -3.24 3.13
CA PRO A 40 22.93 -3.75 2.45
C PRO A 40 23.89 -2.63 2.02
N GLU A 41 25.18 -2.93 2.00
CA GLU A 41 26.18 -2.03 1.41
C GLU A 41 25.83 -1.76 -0.07
N GLY A 42 26.07 -0.53 -0.51
CA GLY A 42 25.78 -0.10 -1.88
C GLY A 42 24.34 0.36 -2.13
N ALA A 43 23.43 0.26 -1.13
CA ALA A 43 22.09 0.82 -1.25
C ALA A 43 22.15 2.35 -1.46
N ARG A 44 21.53 2.83 -2.53
CA ARG A 44 21.46 4.25 -2.93
C ARG A 44 20.05 4.83 -2.86
N SER A 45 19.04 3.97 -2.83
CA SER A 45 17.66 4.38 -2.51
C SER A 45 16.84 3.19 -2.01
N PHE A 46 15.60 3.47 -1.60
CA PHE A 46 14.60 2.43 -1.36
C PHE A 46 13.33 2.64 -2.18
N ALA A 47 12.65 1.53 -2.46
CA ALA A 47 11.25 1.51 -2.87
C ALA A 47 10.41 0.81 -1.80
N LEU A 48 9.23 1.34 -1.51
CA LEU A 48 8.28 0.81 -0.53
C LEU A 48 6.92 0.59 -1.20
N LEU A 49 6.39 -0.63 -1.11
CA LEU A 49 5.08 -0.97 -1.63
C LEU A 49 4.21 -1.60 -0.52
N CYS A 50 2.90 -1.33 -0.55
CA CYS A 50 1.90 -2.07 0.23
C CYS A 50 0.96 -2.81 -0.73
N ILE A 51 0.86 -4.12 -0.61
CA ILE A 51 0.06 -4.96 -1.51
C ILE A 51 -0.80 -5.93 -0.69
N ASP A 52 -2.10 -5.91 -0.95
CA ASP A 52 -3.05 -6.93 -0.51
C ASP A 52 -3.03 -8.08 -1.51
N THR A 53 -2.66 -9.28 -1.09
CA THR A 53 -2.61 -10.48 -1.97
C THR A 53 -3.88 -11.32 -1.91
N ASP A 54 -4.88 -10.86 -1.16
CA ASP A 54 -6.10 -11.58 -0.85
C ASP A 54 -7.35 -10.92 -1.45
N ALA A 55 -7.18 -9.87 -2.27
CA ALA A 55 -8.28 -9.19 -2.94
C ALA A 55 -9.03 -10.12 -3.91
N PRO A 56 -10.38 -10.16 -3.88
CA PRO A 56 -11.17 -10.93 -4.84
C PRO A 56 -10.89 -10.53 -6.28
N THR A 57 -10.65 -11.49 -7.17
CA THR A 57 -10.41 -11.18 -8.60
C THR A 57 -11.68 -10.84 -9.39
N ASP A 58 -12.85 -10.88 -8.75
CA ASP A 58 -14.14 -10.61 -9.39
C ASP A 58 -14.84 -9.46 -8.66
N ALA A 59 -14.77 -8.27 -9.24
CA ALA A 59 -15.39 -7.07 -8.70
C ALA A 59 -16.93 -7.16 -8.66
N ALA A 60 -17.57 -8.02 -9.48
CA ALA A 60 -19.01 -8.19 -9.46
C ALA A 60 -19.50 -8.84 -8.15
N LEU A 61 -18.69 -9.73 -7.54
CA LEU A 61 -19.00 -10.30 -6.22
C LEU A 61 -18.97 -9.24 -5.12
N VAL A 62 -18.01 -8.31 -5.19
CA VAL A 62 -17.92 -7.18 -4.27
C VAL A 62 -19.15 -6.28 -4.37
N ALA A 63 -19.66 -6.04 -5.58
CA ALA A 63 -20.87 -5.24 -5.80
C ALA A 63 -22.18 -5.98 -5.41
N SER A 64 -22.19 -7.31 -5.45
CA SER A 64 -23.41 -8.11 -5.22
C SER A 64 -23.88 -8.14 -3.76
N GLY A 65 -22.97 -7.89 -2.81
CA GLY A 65 -23.23 -8.04 -1.37
C GLY A 65 -23.36 -9.49 -0.89
N GLN A 66 -23.17 -10.49 -1.75
CA GLN A 66 -23.15 -11.90 -1.36
C GLN A 66 -21.81 -12.31 -0.78
N ASP A 67 -21.82 -13.21 0.21
CA ASP A 67 -20.59 -13.74 0.81
C ASP A 67 -19.59 -14.20 -0.26
N ILE A 68 -18.35 -13.70 -0.15
CA ILE A 68 -17.25 -14.11 -1.01
C ILE A 68 -16.58 -15.31 -0.33
N PRO A 69 -16.65 -16.52 -0.91
CA PRO A 69 -16.12 -17.70 -0.26
C PRO A 69 -14.61 -17.62 -0.08
N VAL A 70 -14.10 -18.26 0.98
CA VAL A 70 -12.65 -18.40 1.20
C VAL A 70 -11.96 -19.02 -0.02
N ALA A 71 -12.63 -19.92 -0.74
CA ALA A 71 -12.09 -20.58 -1.92
C ALA A 71 -12.03 -19.71 -3.20
N HIS A 72 -12.65 -18.51 -3.19
CA HIS A 72 -12.62 -17.60 -4.35
C HIS A 72 -11.17 -17.24 -4.73
N PRO A 73 -10.82 -17.22 -6.03
CA PRO A 73 -9.50 -16.79 -6.50
C PRO A 73 -9.14 -15.38 -6.05
N ARG A 74 -7.89 -15.20 -5.62
CA ARG A 74 -7.37 -13.92 -5.13
C ARG A 74 -6.32 -13.34 -6.06
N GLY A 75 -6.19 -12.03 -6.03
CA GLY A 75 -5.21 -11.26 -6.77
C GLY A 75 -4.62 -10.15 -5.91
N ASP A 76 -3.69 -9.42 -6.52
CA ASP A 76 -3.02 -8.30 -5.88
C ASP A 76 -3.89 -7.03 -5.99
N PHE A 77 -3.94 -6.27 -4.90
CA PHE A 77 -4.44 -4.90 -4.86
C PHE A 77 -3.40 -4.00 -4.19
N VAL A 78 -2.92 -3.01 -4.92
CA VAL A 78 -1.85 -2.11 -4.49
C VAL A 78 -2.45 -0.97 -3.66
N HIS A 79 -1.97 -0.84 -2.42
CA HIS A 79 -2.39 0.16 -1.46
C HIS A 79 -1.41 1.33 -1.30
N TRP A 80 -0.13 1.13 -1.66
CA TRP A 80 0.89 2.15 -1.53
C TRP A 80 2.07 1.89 -2.47
N VAL A 81 2.58 2.93 -3.11
CA VAL A 81 3.80 2.88 -3.94
C VAL A 81 4.65 4.11 -3.65
N VAL A 82 5.90 3.89 -3.22
CA VAL A 82 6.92 4.94 -3.02
C VAL A 82 8.22 4.48 -3.65
N ILE A 83 8.90 5.39 -4.35
CA ILE A 83 10.24 5.17 -4.92
C ILE A 83 11.16 6.33 -4.56
N ASP A 84 12.46 6.11 -4.76
CA ASP A 84 13.52 7.10 -4.54
C ASP A 84 13.57 7.62 -3.09
N LEU A 85 13.21 6.76 -2.12
CA LEU A 85 13.46 7.05 -0.71
C LEU A 85 14.98 7.20 -0.51
N PRO A 86 15.46 8.25 0.20
CA PRO A 86 16.89 8.47 0.40
C PRO A 86 17.62 7.26 1.01
N ALA A 87 18.88 7.04 0.61
CA ALA A 87 19.71 5.92 1.09
C ALA A 87 19.89 5.88 2.62
N ASP A 88 19.80 7.04 3.28
CA ASP A 88 19.93 7.22 4.72
C ASP A 88 18.58 7.17 5.46
N ALA A 89 17.44 7.11 4.75
CA ALA A 89 16.13 6.93 5.36
C ALA A 89 16.07 5.60 6.12
N ARG A 90 15.57 5.63 7.35
CA ARG A 90 15.39 4.43 8.21
C ARG A 90 13.98 4.31 8.77
N GLU A 91 13.12 5.27 8.46
CA GLU A 91 11.80 5.40 9.05
C GLU A 91 10.89 6.14 8.07
N VAL A 92 9.63 5.70 7.97
CA VAL A 92 8.48 6.50 7.56
C VAL A 92 7.58 6.65 8.78
N PRO A 93 7.41 7.86 9.34
CA PRO A 93 6.51 8.06 10.46
C PRO A 93 5.08 7.72 10.08
N ALA A 94 4.30 7.23 11.05
CA ALA A 94 2.88 7.04 10.82
C ALA A 94 2.23 8.39 10.42
N GLY A 95 1.29 8.38 9.49
CA GLY A 95 0.65 9.58 8.95
C GLY A 95 1.44 10.33 7.87
N ALA A 96 2.70 9.96 7.61
CA ALA A 96 3.55 10.74 6.69
C ALA A 96 3.10 10.72 5.22
N SER A 97 2.45 9.64 4.76
CA SER A 97 1.93 9.54 3.39
C SER A 97 0.44 9.90 3.30
N SER A 98 -0.33 9.55 4.32
CA SER A 98 -1.77 9.81 4.40
C SER A 98 -2.17 9.93 5.87
N ASP A 99 -3.04 10.87 6.19
CA ASP A 99 -3.52 11.16 7.55
C ASP A 99 -5.01 11.51 7.53
N GLY A 100 -5.79 10.72 6.79
CA GLY A 100 -7.22 10.93 6.59
C GLY A 100 -7.73 10.40 5.25
N VAL A 101 -9.06 10.40 5.09
CA VAL A 101 -9.71 10.02 3.82
C VAL A 101 -9.80 11.22 2.89
N ASN A 102 -9.36 11.03 1.64
CA ASN A 102 -9.44 12.03 0.58
C ASN A 102 -10.43 11.53 -0.49
N LYS A 103 -11.65 12.07 -0.47
CA LYS A 103 -12.61 11.84 -1.55
C LYS A 103 -12.10 12.49 -2.84
N GLY A 104 -12.19 11.77 -3.95
CA GLY A 104 -11.69 12.21 -5.25
C GLY A 104 -10.17 12.05 -5.41
N GLY A 105 -9.53 11.28 -4.53
CA GLY A 105 -8.11 10.95 -4.63
C GLY A 105 -7.16 11.93 -3.92
N LYS A 106 -5.86 11.67 -4.08
CA LYS A 106 -4.75 12.42 -3.49
C LYS A 106 -3.78 12.81 -4.59
N ALA A 107 -3.30 14.06 -4.60
CA ALA A 107 -2.23 14.47 -5.52
C ALA A 107 -0.88 13.82 -5.16
N ALA A 108 0.01 13.72 -6.15
CA ALA A 108 1.37 13.26 -5.95
C ALA A 108 2.17 14.25 -5.08
N ALA A 109 2.22 14.01 -3.77
CA ALA A 109 3.05 14.77 -2.83
C ALA A 109 4.34 14.01 -2.52
N PRO A 110 5.50 14.69 -2.45
CA PRO A 110 6.74 14.06 -2.03
C PRO A 110 6.66 13.51 -0.60
N LEU A 111 7.35 12.38 -0.36
CA LEU A 111 7.51 11.78 0.95
C LEU A 111 8.98 11.91 1.40
N LEU A 112 9.21 12.20 2.69
CA LEU A 112 10.54 12.28 3.30
C LEU A 112 11.57 13.06 2.45
N GLY A 113 11.20 14.27 2.03
CA GLY A 113 12.00 15.07 1.10
C GLY A 113 11.50 14.93 -0.33
N SER A 114 12.20 14.16 -1.15
CA SER A 114 11.95 14.06 -2.60
C SER A 114 11.45 12.69 -3.07
N ALA A 115 11.17 11.75 -2.17
CA ALA A 115 10.70 10.43 -2.56
C ALA A 115 9.35 10.56 -3.28
N ARG A 116 9.22 9.91 -4.43
CA ARG A 116 8.03 10.04 -5.28
C ARG A 116 7.01 8.99 -4.90
N GLN A 117 5.75 9.39 -4.85
CA GLN A 117 4.63 8.48 -4.60
C GLN A 117 3.92 8.17 -5.92
N GLY A 118 3.64 6.90 -6.16
CA GLY A 118 2.94 6.42 -7.35
C GLY A 118 1.45 6.25 -7.11
N LEU A 119 0.74 5.87 -8.17
CA LEU A 119 -0.68 5.51 -8.11
C LEU A 119 -0.85 4.17 -7.41
N ASN A 120 -1.89 4.10 -6.59
CA ASN A 120 -2.42 2.87 -6.03
C ASN A 120 -3.72 2.45 -6.76
N ASP A 121 -4.20 1.23 -6.50
CA ASP A 121 -5.28 0.61 -7.27
C ASP A 121 -6.67 1.21 -6.97
N TYR A 122 -6.81 2.06 -5.95
CA TYR A 122 -8.04 2.83 -5.74
C TYR A 122 -8.34 3.79 -6.91
N THR A 123 -7.30 4.20 -7.65
CA THR A 123 -7.46 4.96 -8.90
C THR A 123 -8.31 4.21 -9.92
N GLY A 124 -8.06 2.91 -10.08
CA GLY A 124 -8.84 2.05 -10.97
C GLY A 124 -10.17 1.65 -10.35
N TRP A 125 -10.18 1.32 -9.05
CA TRP A 125 -11.37 0.87 -8.33
C TRP A 125 -12.50 1.92 -8.35
N PHE A 126 -12.17 3.19 -8.16
CA PHE A 126 -13.13 4.29 -8.15
C PHE A 126 -13.29 4.99 -9.51
N ALA A 127 -12.74 4.43 -10.60
CA ALA A 127 -12.75 5.10 -11.91
C ALA A 127 -14.17 5.42 -12.42
N GLU A 128 -15.14 4.57 -12.10
CA GLU A 128 -16.55 4.73 -12.47
C GLU A 128 -17.44 5.23 -11.32
N ASP A 129 -16.86 5.61 -10.18
CA ASP A 129 -17.63 6.10 -9.04
C ASP A 129 -18.20 7.50 -9.30
N GLU A 130 -19.53 7.63 -9.22
CA GLU A 130 -20.22 8.92 -9.32
C GLU A 130 -20.47 9.56 -7.94
N GLY A 131 -20.15 8.86 -6.85
CA GLY A 131 -20.32 9.29 -5.45
C GLY A 131 -19.23 10.25 -4.95
N GLY A 132 -18.34 10.69 -5.83
CA GLY A 132 -17.26 11.64 -5.52
C GLY A 132 -15.95 10.99 -5.09
N MET A 133 -15.80 9.68 -5.24
CA MET A 133 -14.54 8.96 -5.04
C MET A 133 -13.68 8.93 -6.30
N ARG A 134 -14.24 9.16 -7.50
CA ARG A 134 -13.44 9.17 -8.73
C ARG A 134 -12.31 10.20 -8.70
N GLY A 135 -11.09 9.74 -8.94
CA GLY A 135 -9.89 10.56 -9.05
C GLY A 135 -8.61 9.74 -8.98
N ASP A 136 -7.47 10.43 -8.93
CA ASP A 136 -6.15 9.79 -8.84
C ASP A 136 -5.75 9.57 -7.39
N TYR A 137 -5.40 8.35 -7.03
CA TYR A 137 -4.98 7.99 -5.68
C TYR A 137 -3.48 7.74 -5.65
N PHE A 138 -2.73 8.78 -5.30
CA PHE A 138 -1.30 8.69 -5.04
C PHE A 138 -1.02 8.38 -3.56
N GLY A 139 0.06 7.64 -3.30
CA GLY A 139 0.49 7.33 -1.93
C GLY A 139 -0.36 6.25 -1.26
N TYR A 140 -0.46 6.31 0.07
CA TYR A 140 -1.12 5.28 0.88
C TYR A 140 -2.62 5.45 0.92
N ASP A 141 -3.39 4.43 0.55
CA ASP A 141 -4.78 4.25 0.99
C ASP A 141 -4.91 2.87 1.62
N GLY A 142 -5.38 2.81 2.85
CA GLY A 142 -5.29 1.62 3.69
C GLY A 142 -6.29 0.52 3.35
N PRO A 143 -6.31 -0.57 4.15
CA PRO A 143 -7.28 -1.65 4.01
C PRO A 143 -8.73 -1.17 3.88
N TYR A 144 -9.46 -1.70 2.89
CA TYR A 144 -10.92 -1.63 2.82
C TYR A 144 -11.48 -2.90 2.14
N PRO A 145 -11.27 -4.08 2.75
CA PRO A 145 -11.77 -5.33 2.18
C PRO A 145 -13.31 -5.34 2.19
N PRO A 146 -13.97 -6.08 1.30
CA PRO A 146 -15.43 -6.20 1.30
C PRO A 146 -15.93 -6.77 2.65
N PRO A 147 -16.98 -6.22 3.28
CA PRO A 147 -17.52 -6.73 4.53
C PRO A 147 -18.09 -8.15 4.42
N GLN A 148 -18.51 -8.53 3.20
CA GLN A 148 -18.98 -9.88 2.90
C GLN A 148 -17.86 -10.88 2.54
N ASP A 149 -16.58 -10.50 2.63
CA ASP A 149 -15.49 -11.44 2.37
C ASP A 149 -15.18 -12.31 3.58
N LEU A 150 -15.41 -13.62 3.44
CA LEU A 150 -15.17 -14.58 4.52
C LEU A 150 -13.68 -14.79 4.81
N ARG A 151 -12.78 -14.30 3.94
CA ARG A 151 -11.33 -14.38 4.12
C ARG A 151 -10.83 -13.12 4.82
N THR A 152 -9.97 -13.28 5.82
CA THR A 152 -9.15 -12.17 6.33
C THR A 152 -8.03 -11.84 5.34
N HIS A 153 -7.91 -10.57 4.96
CA HIS A 153 -6.90 -10.11 4.00
C HIS A 153 -5.55 -9.86 4.67
N ARG A 154 -4.46 -10.01 3.92
CA ARG A 154 -3.09 -9.74 4.36
C ARG A 154 -2.46 -8.64 3.51
N TYR A 155 -1.97 -7.61 4.18
CA TYR A 155 -1.38 -6.42 3.55
C TYR A 155 0.13 -6.44 3.77
N PHE A 156 0.89 -6.70 2.71
CA PHE A 156 2.35 -6.82 2.74
C PHE A 156 3.01 -5.48 2.45
N PHE A 157 3.74 -4.97 3.44
CA PHE A 157 4.62 -3.81 3.30
C PHE A 157 6.01 -4.32 2.91
N ARG A 158 6.38 -4.13 1.65
CA ARG A 158 7.62 -4.63 1.03
C ARG A 158 8.57 -3.47 0.80
N LEU A 159 9.78 -3.58 1.32
CA LEU A 159 10.86 -2.61 1.16
C LEU A 159 11.98 -3.23 0.33
N PHE A 160 12.40 -2.52 -0.70
CA PHE A 160 13.49 -2.90 -1.59
C PHE A 160 14.63 -1.90 -1.42
N ALA A 161 15.84 -2.40 -1.19
CA ALA A 161 17.06 -1.60 -1.26
C ALA A 161 17.62 -1.68 -2.68
N LEU A 162 17.88 -0.52 -3.31
CA LEU A 162 18.28 -0.42 -4.70
C LEU A 162 19.70 0.14 -4.85
N ASP A 163 20.45 -0.32 -5.85
CA ASP A 163 21.79 0.17 -6.19
C ASP A 163 21.78 1.45 -7.08
N VAL A 164 20.59 1.98 -7.36
CA VAL A 164 20.36 3.24 -8.04
C VAL A 164 19.73 4.25 -7.09
N GLU A 165 20.04 5.52 -7.30
CA GLU A 165 19.49 6.62 -6.50
C GLU A 165 18.08 7.01 -6.92
N LYS A 166 17.76 6.84 -8.21
CA LYS A 166 16.47 7.20 -8.80
C LYS A 166 16.07 6.19 -9.86
N LEU A 167 14.83 5.72 -9.83
CA LEU A 167 14.26 4.90 -10.90
C LEU A 167 13.84 5.78 -12.09
N ASP A 168 14.14 5.31 -13.30
CA ASP A 168 13.74 5.98 -14.55
C ASP A 168 12.26 5.73 -14.85
N LEU A 169 11.41 6.53 -14.19
CA LEU A 169 9.96 6.49 -14.30
C LEU A 169 9.42 7.92 -14.45
N PRO A 170 8.28 8.10 -15.16
CA PRO A 170 7.60 9.40 -15.24
C PRO A 170 7.08 9.86 -13.86
N GLU A 171 6.46 11.04 -13.79
CA GLU A 171 5.85 11.53 -12.54
C GLU A 171 4.65 10.68 -12.09
N ARG A 172 3.89 10.15 -13.05
CA ARG A 172 2.74 9.28 -12.84
C ARG A 172 3.13 7.84 -13.19
N PHE A 173 3.21 6.97 -12.19
CA PHE A 173 3.63 5.58 -12.35
C PHE A 173 2.85 4.64 -11.42
N THR A 174 2.89 3.35 -11.73
CA THR A 174 2.20 2.25 -11.03
C THR A 174 3.19 1.27 -10.39
N ALA A 175 2.74 0.42 -9.48
CA ALA A 175 3.58 -0.64 -8.90
C ALA A 175 4.17 -1.57 -9.96
N ALA A 176 3.44 -1.89 -11.02
CA ALA A 176 3.92 -2.75 -12.10
C ALA A 176 5.13 -2.13 -12.83
N GLU A 177 5.08 -0.83 -13.10
CA GLU A 177 6.21 -0.09 -13.69
C GLU A 177 7.39 -0.02 -12.72
N VAL A 178 7.15 0.12 -11.43
CA VAL A 178 8.20 0.07 -10.39
C VAL A 178 8.87 -1.30 -10.36
N PHE A 179 8.12 -2.40 -10.36
CA PHE A 179 8.71 -3.74 -10.42
C PHE A 179 9.59 -3.94 -11.65
N ASN A 180 9.15 -3.45 -12.82
CA ASN A 180 9.95 -3.50 -14.03
C ASN A 180 11.21 -2.64 -13.93
N ALA A 181 11.10 -1.41 -13.44
CA ALA A 181 12.23 -0.48 -13.31
C ALA A 181 13.26 -0.90 -12.25
N MET A 182 12.84 -1.63 -11.21
CA MET A 182 13.74 -2.20 -10.19
C MET A 182 14.50 -3.43 -10.68
N HIS A 183 14.10 -4.05 -11.80
CA HIS A 183 14.71 -5.29 -12.24
C HIS A 183 16.20 -5.10 -12.53
N GLY A 184 17.04 -5.91 -11.88
CA GLY A 184 18.50 -5.80 -11.96
C GLY A 184 19.13 -4.83 -10.95
N HIS A 185 18.32 -4.06 -10.20
CA HIS A 185 18.79 -3.06 -9.25
C HIS A 185 18.55 -3.43 -7.77
N VAL A 186 17.80 -4.49 -7.48
CA VAL A 186 17.48 -4.91 -6.11
C VAL A 186 18.67 -5.59 -5.43
N LEU A 187 19.17 -4.98 -4.36
CA LEU A 187 20.23 -5.53 -3.51
C LEU A 187 19.68 -6.41 -2.37
N ALA A 188 18.53 -6.03 -1.82
CA ALA A 188 17.82 -6.79 -0.80
C ALA A 188 16.34 -6.43 -0.79
N GLU A 189 15.52 -7.36 -0.31
CA GLU A 189 14.10 -7.15 0.01
C GLU A 189 13.86 -7.52 1.47
N ALA A 190 13.00 -6.77 2.15
CA ALA A 190 12.44 -7.12 3.43
C ALA A 190 10.93 -6.86 3.41
N SER A 191 10.15 -7.65 4.14
CA SER A 191 8.70 -7.43 4.25
C SER A 191 8.19 -7.67 5.66
N THR A 192 7.14 -6.93 6.00
CA THR A 192 6.26 -7.23 7.12
C THR A 192 4.82 -7.17 6.62
N TRP A 193 3.88 -7.75 7.35
CA TRP A 193 2.48 -7.71 6.97
C TRP A 193 1.60 -7.61 8.20
N GLY A 194 0.39 -7.11 8.00
CA GLY A 194 -0.69 -7.13 8.99
C GLY A 194 -1.97 -7.64 8.34
N SER A 195 -2.92 -8.05 9.17
CA SER A 195 -4.23 -8.55 8.71
C SER A 195 -5.32 -7.50 8.89
N TYR A 196 -6.34 -7.55 8.04
CA TYR A 196 -7.56 -6.77 8.25
C TYR A 196 -8.78 -7.51 7.68
N SER A 197 -9.92 -7.34 8.33
CA SER A 197 -11.21 -7.82 7.83
C SER A 197 -12.31 -6.89 8.33
N LEU A 198 -13.32 -6.70 7.48
CA LEU A 198 -14.58 -6.08 7.88
C LEU A 198 -15.69 -7.12 8.11
N HIS A 199 -15.39 -8.40 7.88
CA HIS A 199 -16.30 -9.49 8.22
C HIS A 199 -16.33 -9.71 9.73
N PRO A 200 -17.53 -9.83 10.34
CA PRO A 200 -17.69 -9.98 11.79
C PRO A 200 -17.19 -11.32 12.37
#